data_AF-A0A963X6U9-F1
#
_entry.id   AF-A0A963X6U9-F1
#
_cell.length_a   1.000
_cell.length_b   1.000
_cell.length_c   1.000
_cell.angle_alpha   90.00
_cell.angle_beta   90.00
_cell.angle_gamma   90.00
#
_symmetry.space_group_name_H-M   'P 1'
#
loop_
_entity.id
_entity.type
_entity.pdbx_description
1 polymer ?
#
loop_
_entity_poly.entity_id
_entity_poly.type
_entity_poly.pdbx_seq_one_letter_code
_entity_poly.pdbx_strand_id
1 'polypeptide(L)'
;MNDNGEGQGPSPADMEAMLAQLKASGLFDQLATLQGNLQAIGKDLESLGGLATSRLQETENLATHVLALECILSVLLRQVPVDAGPVLEAVRIRTAGASGDPQGSPAVRQVVTDLLGERGNA
;
A
#
# COMPACT_ATOMS: atom_id res chain seq x y z
N MET A 1 -52.29 -19.75 -48.33
CA MET A 1 -51.00 -19.57 -47.66
C MET A 1 -51.25 -18.79 -46.38
N ASN A 2 -51.13 -19.43 -45.22
CA ASN A 2 -50.82 -18.77 -43.96
C ASN A 2 -49.90 -19.74 -43.23
N ASP A 3 -48.61 -19.54 -43.43
CA ASP A 3 -47.54 -20.18 -42.68
C ASP A 3 -47.50 -19.48 -41.32
N ASN A 4 -48.25 -20.01 -40.35
CA ASN A 4 -48.13 -19.61 -38.97
C ASN A 4 -46.92 -20.35 -38.40
N GLY A 5 -45.73 -19.81 -38.66
CA GLY A 5 -44.50 -20.19 -37.99
C GLY A 5 -44.57 -19.84 -36.51
N GLU A 6 -45.32 -20.63 -35.75
CA GLU A 6 -45.14 -20.73 -34.31
C GLU A 6 -43.73 -21.29 -34.10
N GLY A 7 -42.80 -20.39 -33.79
CA GLY A 7 -41.45 -20.75 -33.37
C GLY A 7 -41.55 -21.65 -32.14
N GLN A 8 -41.60 -22.96 -32.39
CA GLN A 8 -41.58 -23.98 -31.36
C GLN A 8 -40.24 -23.81 -30.65
N GLY A 9 -40.29 -23.25 -29.43
CA GLY A 9 -39.11 -23.10 -28.60
C GLY A 9 -38.40 -24.45 -28.43
N PRO A 10 -37.09 -24.44 -28.09
CA PRO A 10 -36.32 -25.67 -27.99
C PRO A 10 -37.05 -26.70 -27.15
N SER A 11 -37.19 -27.91 -27.68
CA SER A 11 -37.84 -29.00 -26.97
C SER A 11 -36.99 -29.44 -25.79
N PRO A 12 -37.54 -30.17 -24.81
CA PRO A 12 -36.77 -30.75 -23.71
C PRO A 12 -35.57 -31.59 -24.20
N ALA A 13 -35.72 -32.31 -25.32
CA ALA A 13 -34.64 -33.09 -25.93
C ALA A 13 -33.53 -32.20 -26.52
N ASP A 14 -33.89 -31.05 -27.11
CA ASP A 14 -32.91 -30.09 -27.64
C ASP A 14 -32.10 -29.44 -26.50
N MET A 15 -32.74 -29.16 -25.36
CA MET A 15 -32.06 -28.68 -24.15
C MET A 15 -31.10 -29.73 -23.57
N GLU A 16 -31.48 -31.00 -23.54
CA GLU A 16 -30.60 -32.08 -23.08
C GLU A 16 -29.38 -32.26 -23.99
N ALA A 17 -29.58 -32.22 -25.32
CA ALA A 17 -28.48 -32.30 -26.29
C ALA A 17 -27.51 -31.12 -26.16
N MET A 18 -28.02 -29.91 -25.96
CA MET A 18 -27.22 -28.72 -25.70
C MET A 18 -26.42 -28.85 -24.39
N LEU A 19 -27.04 -29.30 -23.30
CA LEU A 19 -26.34 -29.53 -22.02
C LEU A 19 -25.25 -30.59 -22.15
N ALA A 20 -25.48 -31.65 -22.92
CA ALA A 20 -24.48 -32.68 -23.20
C ALA A 20 -23.28 -32.10 -23.98
N GLN A 21 -23.53 -31.23 -24.97
CA GLN A 21 -22.45 -30.54 -25.70
C GLN A 21 -21.66 -29.58 -24.80
N LEU A 22 -22.34 -28.80 -23.94
CA LEU A 22 -21.69 -27.91 -22.97
C LEU A 22 -20.85 -28.67 -21.94
N LYS A 23 -21.29 -29.87 -21.56
CA LYS A 23 -20.52 -30.76 -20.69
C LYS A 23 -19.32 -31.36 -21.42
N ALA A 24 -19.51 -31.81 -22.66
CA ALA A 24 -18.45 -32.38 -23.48
C ALA A 24 -17.37 -31.34 -23.87
N SER A 25 -17.72 -30.06 -23.98
CA SER A 25 -16.78 -28.98 -24.25
C SER A 25 -15.92 -28.59 -23.04
N GLY A 26 -16.22 -29.11 -21.84
CA GLY A 26 -15.52 -28.76 -20.60
C GLY A 26 -15.85 -27.37 -20.07
N LEU A 27 -16.89 -26.70 -20.60
CA LEU A 27 -17.26 -25.35 -20.19
C LEU A 27 -17.53 -25.24 -18.68
N PHE A 28 -18.21 -26.22 -18.10
CA PHE A 28 -18.53 -26.21 -16.67
C PHE A 28 -17.28 -26.30 -15.78
N ASP A 29 -16.26 -27.06 -16.20
CA ASP A 29 -15.00 -27.17 -15.47
C ASP A 29 -14.20 -25.86 -15.55
N GLN A 30 -14.24 -25.20 -16.72
CA GLN A 30 -13.63 -23.88 -16.91
C GLN A 30 -14.34 -22.81 -16.06
N LEU A 31 -15.67 -22.83 -16.00
CA LEU A 31 -16.44 -21.92 -15.14
C LEU A 31 -16.14 -22.15 -13.66
N ALA A 32 -16.06 -23.41 -13.22
CA ALA A 32 -15.69 -23.75 -11.86
C ALA A 32 -14.27 -23.29 -11.52
N THR A 33 -13.32 -23.47 -12.45
CA THR A 33 -11.93 -22.99 -12.30
C THR A 33 -11.88 -21.47 -12.21
N LEU A 34 -12.60 -20.76 -13.09
CA LEU A 34 -12.66 -19.30 -13.08
C LEU A 34 -13.26 -18.78 -11.76
N GLN A 35 -14.34 -19.40 -11.29
CA GLN A 35 -14.95 -19.06 -10.01
C GLN A 35 -13.96 -19.27 -8.86
N GLY A 36 -13.23 -20.39 -8.84
CA GLY A 36 -12.20 -20.66 -7.84
C GLY A 36 -11.08 -19.60 -7.86
N ASN A 37 -10.62 -19.21 -9.05
CA ASN A 37 -9.60 -18.17 -9.21
C ASN A 37 -10.10 -16.80 -8.72
N LEU A 38 -11.34 -16.42 -9.04
CA LEU A 38 -11.93 -15.16 -8.56
C LEU A 38 -12.07 -15.13 -7.03
N GLN A 39 -12.45 -16.26 -6.42
CA GLN A 39 -12.49 -16.37 -4.96
C GLN A 39 -11.10 -16.24 -4.34
N ALA A 40 -10.08 -16.86 -4.93
CA ALA A 40 -8.70 -16.74 -4.47
C ALA A 40 -8.21 -15.29 -4.56
N ILE A 41 -8.42 -14.63 -5.70
CA ILE A 41 -8.07 -13.21 -5.89
C ILE A 41 -8.79 -12.33 -4.86
N GLY A 42 -10.07 -12.57 -4.60
CA GLY A 42 -10.82 -11.85 -3.57
C GLY A 42 -10.18 -11.95 -2.18
N LYS A 43 -9.76 -13.16 -1.79
CA LYS A 43 -9.07 -13.41 -0.51
C LYS A 43 -7.70 -12.72 -0.45
N ASP A 44 -6.94 -12.75 -1.54
CA ASP A 44 -5.64 -12.09 -1.61
C ASP A 44 -5.78 -10.56 -1.47
N LEU A 45 -6.80 -9.97 -2.12
CA LEU A 45 -7.11 -8.56 -1.99
C LEU A 45 -7.53 -8.17 -0.56
N GLU A 46 -8.33 -9.00 0.11
CA GLU A 46 -8.70 -8.80 1.51
C GLU A 46 -7.46 -8.82 2.43
N SER A 47 -6.58 -9.81 2.24
CA SER A 47 -5.32 -9.91 3.00
C SER A 47 -4.40 -8.71 2.74
N LEU A 48 -4.28 -8.26 1.49
CA LEU A 48 -3.47 -7.10 1.14
C LEU A 48 -4.03 -5.82 1.77
N GLY A 49 -5.35 -5.66 1.76
CA GLY A 49 -6.04 -4.55 2.43
C GLY A 49 -5.74 -4.52 3.93
N GLY A 50 -5.88 -5.66 4.61
CA GLY A 50 -5.55 -5.78 6.04
C GLY A 50 -4.09 -5.44 6.35
N LEU A 51 -3.15 -5.91 5.52
CA LEU A 51 -1.73 -5.60 5.66
C LEU A 51 -1.47 -4.10 5.46
N ALA A 52 -2.08 -3.48 4.44
CA ALA A 52 -1.94 -2.05 4.19
C ALA A 52 -2.44 -1.21 5.38
N THR A 53 -3.60 -1.56 5.95
CA THR A 53 -4.12 -0.90 7.16
C THR A 53 -3.17 -1.05 8.35
N SER A 54 -2.62 -2.24 8.59
CA SER A 54 -1.64 -2.47 9.67
C SER A 54 -0.39 -1.62 9.47
N ARG A 55 0.13 -1.53 8.24
CA ARG A 55 1.32 -0.72 7.94
C ARG A 55 1.08 0.77 8.10
N LEU A 56 -0.12 1.26 7.78
CA LEU A 56 -0.49 2.65 8.07
C LEU A 56 -0.48 2.93 9.57
N GLN A 57 -1.07 2.05 10.38
CA GLN A 57 -1.09 2.19 11.84
C GLN A 57 0.32 2.16 12.45
N GLU A 58 1.19 1.26 11.98
CA GLU A 58 2.59 1.20 12.41
C GLU A 58 3.35 2.49 12.05
N THR A 59 3.09 3.04 10.86
CA THR A 59 3.73 4.28 10.39
C THR A 59 3.28 5.47 11.24
N GLU A 60 1.98 5.57 11.56
CA GLU A 60 1.44 6.61 12.45
C GLU A 60 2.03 6.50 13.87
N ASN A 61 2.13 5.29 14.41
CA ASN A 61 2.72 5.07 15.72
C ASN A 61 4.22 5.46 15.73
N LEU A 62 4.96 5.09 14.69
CA LEU A 62 6.36 5.49 14.55
C LEU A 62 6.51 7.01 14.44
N ALA A 63 5.68 7.68 13.63
CA ALA A 63 5.68 9.13 13.52
C ALA A 63 5.42 9.81 14.89
N THR A 64 4.46 9.29 15.65
CA THR A 64 4.16 9.76 17.01
C THR A 64 5.38 9.64 17.93
N HIS A 65 6.08 8.50 17.90
CA HIS A 65 7.29 8.31 18.70
C HIS A 65 8.44 9.23 18.28
N VAL A 66 8.64 9.43 16.98
CA VAL A 66 9.66 10.37 16.46
C VAL A 66 9.37 11.79 16.93
N LEU A 67 8.10 12.25 16.84
CA LEU A 67 7.69 13.56 17.32
C LEU A 67 7.87 13.71 18.85
N ALA A 68 7.56 12.67 19.62
CA ALA A 68 7.79 12.70 21.07
C ALA A 68 9.29 12.85 21.41
N LEU A 69 10.17 12.12 20.71
CA LEU A 69 11.61 12.24 20.86
C LEU A 69 12.10 13.62 20.44
N GLU A 70 11.57 14.16 19.35
CA GLU A 70 11.86 15.51 18.89
C GLU A 70 11.51 16.56 19.95
N CYS A 71 10.30 16.53 20.50
CA CYS A 71 9.88 17.42 21.59
C CYS A 71 10.81 17.36 22.81
N ILE A 72 11.17 16.15 23.25
CA ILE A 72 12.10 15.95 24.38
C ILE A 72 13.47 16.56 24.05
N LEU A 73 14.00 16.26 22.86
CA LEU A 73 15.30 16.75 22.43
C LEU A 73 15.30 18.27 22.30
N SER A 74 14.26 18.90 21.75
CA SER A 74 14.12 20.35 21.65
C SER A 74 14.21 21.02 23.02
N VAL A 75 13.56 20.46 24.04
CA VAL A 75 13.64 20.99 25.41
C VAL A 75 15.06 20.86 25.98
N LEU A 76 15.73 19.73 25.75
CA LEU A 76 17.12 19.52 26.20
C LEU A 76 18.11 20.45 25.49
N LEU A 77 17.94 20.63 24.18
CA LEU A 77 18.79 21.51 23.37
C LEU A 77 18.66 22.98 23.79
N ARG A 78 17.55 23.41 24.40
CA ARG A 78 17.45 24.77 24.99
C ARG A 78 18.39 24.96 26.17
N GLN A 79 18.78 23.89 26.86
CA GLN A 79 19.63 23.96 28.06
C GLN A 79 21.12 23.78 27.76
N VAL A 80 21.48 23.13 26.64
CA VAL A 80 22.87 22.76 26.32
C VAL A 80 23.33 23.43 25.03
N PRO A 81 24.39 24.27 25.01
CA PRO A 81 24.91 24.86 23.79
C PRO A 81 25.35 23.78 22.79
N VAL A 82 24.80 23.81 21.58
CA VAL A 82 25.14 22.90 20.49
C VAL A 82 25.67 23.70 19.30
N ASP A 83 26.82 23.26 18.78
CA ASP A 83 27.42 23.79 17.56
C ASP A 83 26.77 23.15 16.32
N ALA A 84 26.25 23.99 15.42
CA ALA A 84 25.58 23.57 14.20
C ALA A 84 26.52 22.82 13.23
N GLY A 85 27.80 23.20 13.16
CA GLY A 85 28.75 22.66 12.19
C GLY A 85 28.96 21.14 12.33
N PRO A 86 29.36 20.64 13.51
CA PRO A 86 29.53 19.21 13.76
C PRO A 86 28.24 18.41 13.59
N VAL A 87 27.07 18.98 13.90
CA VAL A 87 25.78 18.30 13.73
C VAL A 87 25.46 18.13 12.25
N LEU A 88 25.61 19.18 11.43
CA LEU A 88 25.38 19.10 9.98
C LEU A 88 26.37 18.14 9.30
N GLU A 89 27.62 18.10 9.74
CA GLU A 89 28.59 17.13 9.24
C GLU A 89 28.22 15.70 9.64
N ALA A 90 27.71 15.49 10.85
CA ALA A 90 27.19 14.19 11.27
C ALA A 90 25.98 13.76 10.43
N VAL A 91 25.07 14.69 10.09
CA VAL A 91 23.95 14.42 9.18
C VAL A 91 24.48 13.97 7.82
N ARG A 92 25.41 14.72 7.25
CA ARG A 92 26.04 14.40 5.96
C ARG A 92 26.61 12.98 5.96
N ILE A 93 27.51 12.68 6.90
CA ILE A 93 28.21 11.38 6.99
C ILE A 93 27.21 10.22 7.15
N ARG A 94 26.20 10.38 8.02
CA ARG A 94 25.31 9.28 8.39
C ARG A 94 24.21 9.00 7.38
N THR A 95 23.82 10.00 6.59
CA THR A 95 22.65 9.90 5.73
C THR A 95 22.96 9.88 4.25
N ALA A 96 24.16 10.30 3.82
CA ALA A 96 24.51 10.37 2.40
C ALA A 96 24.35 9.03 1.65
N GLY A 97 24.79 7.93 2.26
CA GLY A 97 24.66 6.60 1.66
C GLY A 97 23.21 6.14 1.51
N ALA A 98 22.34 6.49 2.47
CA ALA A 98 20.93 6.09 2.45
C ALA A 98 20.08 7.02 1.57
N SER A 99 20.43 8.30 1.45
CA SER A 99 19.68 9.27 0.65
C SER A 99 20.14 9.38 -0.80
N GLY A 100 21.34 8.89 -1.14
CA GLY A 100 21.95 9.12 -2.45
C GLY A 100 22.40 10.57 -2.69
N ASP A 101 22.38 11.41 -1.65
CA ASP A 101 22.81 12.81 -1.71
C ASP A 101 24.17 12.95 -1.01
N PRO A 102 25.25 13.41 -1.68
CA PRO A 102 26.55 13.62 -1.06
C PRO A 102 26.55 14.56 0.15
N GLN A 103 25.54 15.43 0.23
CA GLN A 103 25.33 16.36 1.34
C GLN A 103 24.42 15.79 2.45
N GLY A 104 24.02 14.52 2.35
CA GLY A 104 23.09 13.88 3.27
C GLY A 104 21.63 14.17 2.96
N SER A 105 20.73 13.48 3.67
CA SER A 105 19.29 13.59 3.52
C SER A 105 18.83 15.05 3.65
N PRO A 106 18.21 15.63 2.60
CA PRO A 106 17.64 16.97 2.66
C PRO A 106 16.62 17.12 3.80
N ALA A 107 15.79 16.09 4.02
CA ALA A 107 14.79 16.10 5.08
C ALA A 107 15.42 16.17 6.48
N VAL A 108 16.45 15.35 6.74
CA VAL A 108 17.14 15.35 8.04
C VAL A 108 17.88 16.68 8.26
N ARG A 109 18.48 17.25 7.22
CA ARG A 109 19.12 18.58 7.31
C ARG A 109 18.10 19.67 7.64
N GLN A 110 16.91 19.62 7.05
CA GLN A 110 15.85 20.58 7.33
C GLN A 110 15.42 20.49 8.80
N VAL A 111 15.10 19.29 9.29
CA VAL A 111 14.73 19.07 10.70
C VAL A 111 15.81 19.58 11.65
N VAL A 112 17.08 19.27 11.39
CA VAL A 112 18.20 19.77 12.22
C VAL A 112 18.30 21.30 12.17
N THR A 113 18.10 21.90 11.00
CA THR A 113 18.14 23.36 10.85
C THR A 113 17.01 24.02 11.62
N ASP A 114 15.80 23.45 11.58
CA ASP A 114 14.64 23.94 12.32
C ASP A 114 14.87 23.84 13.83
N LEU A 115 15.35 22.69 14.32
CA LEU A 115 15.68 22.47 15.74
C LEU A 115 16.77 23.43 16.26
N LEU A 116 17.77 23.75 15.43
CA LEU A 116 18.81 24.71 15.77
C LEU A 116 18.33 26.16 15.64
N GLY A 117 17.43 26.45 14.70
CA GLY A 117 16.86 27.77 14.42
C GLY A 117 15.83 28.23 15.45
N GLU A 118 15.03 27.31 16.01
CA GLU A 118 14.09 27.60 17.10
C GLU A 118 14.76 28.11 18.39
N ARG A 119 16.08 27.94 18.54
CA ARG A 119 16.85 28.60 19.61
C ARG A 119 16.95 30.12 19.46
N GLY A 120 16.79 30.66 18.24
CA GLY A 120 16.97 32.09 17.97
C GLY A 120 15.76 32.96 18.29
N ASN A 121 14.60 32.37 18.59
CA ASN A 121 13.32 33.07 18.80
C ASN A 121 12.80 32.97 20.26
N ALA A 122 13.65 32.66 21.24
CA ALA A 122 13.31 32.60 22.66
C ALA A 122 14.11 33.63 23.47
#